data_AF-A0A1Y1KJX3-F1
#
_entry.id   AF-A0A1Y1KJX3-F1
#
_cell.length_a   1.000
_cell.length_b   1.000
_cell.length_c   1.000
_cell.angle_alpha   90.00
_cell.angle_beta   90.00
_cell.angle_gamma   90.00
#
_symmetry.space_group_name_H-M   'P 1'
#
loop_
_entity.id
_entity.type
_entity.pdbx_description
1 polymer ?
#
loop_
_entity_poly.entity_id
_entity_poly.type
_entity_poly.pdbx_seq_one_letter_code
_entity_poly.pdbx_strand_id
1 'polypeptide(L)'
;IVTVHNVVCDVLIAEINRRSTAYNEVLADFSVFFEQNMDKEDFETRVRNLMTRYSEDIDVENFKEELKQFLKYTWEEKITDPRLMYEAIVDGLKSTFPNVETILKIFLTIPICNATGERSFSTLKRVKNYLRNSLSQ
;
A
#
# COMPACT_ATOMS: atom_id res chain seq x y z
N ILE A 1 12.13 2.59 -35.00
CA ILE A 1 12.73 2.40 -33.66
C ILE A 1 12.30 3.52 -32.69
N VAL A 2 12.43 4.79 -33.05
CA VAL A 2 12.00 5.95 -32.22
C VAL A 2 10.49 5.98 -31.91
N THR A 3 9.65 5.57 -32.85
CA THR A 3 8.18 5.57 -32.69
C THR A 3 7.69 4.55 -31.67
N VAL A 4 8.24 3.33 -31.69
CA VAL A 4 7.91 2.26 -30.72
C VAL A 4 8.33 2.66 -29.30
N HIS A 5 9.49 3.32 -29.16
CA HIS A 5 10.01 3.74 -27.85
C HIS A 5 9.17 4.85 -27.18
N ASN A 6 8.57 5.76 -27.96
CA ASN A 6 7.65 6.76 -27.41
C ASN A 6 6.35 6.13 -26.89
N VAL A 7 5.76 5.21 -27.65
CA VAL A 7 4.54 4.49 -27.25
C VAL A 7 4.77 3.70 -25.95
N VAL A 8 5.92 3.02 -25.82
CA VAL A 8 6.27 2.30 -24.58
C VAL A 8 6.35 3.26 -23.40
N CYS A 9 6.95 4.45 -23.54
CA CYS A 9 7.01 5.43 -22.45
C CYS A 9 5.63 5.95 -22.04
N ASP A 10 4.76 6.23 -23.01
CA ASP A 10 3.43 6.78 -22.73
C ASP A 10 2.52 5.74 -22.06
N VAL A 11 2.60 4.47 -22.49
CA VAL A 11 1.95 3.34 -21.81
C VAL A 11 2.45 3.18 -20.38
N LEU A 12 3.76 3.32 -20.16
CA LEU A 12 4.33 3.24 -18.81
C LEU A 12 3.88 4.40 -17.91
N ILE A 13 3.80 5.63 -18.43
CA ILE A 13 3.26 6.78 -17.68
C ILE A 13 1.79 6.55 -17.32
N ALA A 14 0.99 6.05 -18.26
CA ALA A 14 -0.40 5.70 -18.00
C ALA A 14 -0.52 4.62 -16.90
N GLU A 15 0.33 3.60 -16.92
CA GLU A 15 0.34 2.56 -15.88
C GLU A 15 0.79 3.08 -14.50
N ILE A 16 1.72 4.02 -14.43
CA ILE A 16 2.11 4.66 -13.16
C ILE A 16 0.92 5.45 -12.58
N ASN A 17 0.27 6.28 -13.40
CA ASN A 17 -0.89 7.04 -12.97
C ASN A 17 -2.03 6.11 -12.53
N ARG A 18 -2.28 5.03 -13.29
CA ARG A 18 -3.26 4.00 -12.93
C ARG A 18 -2.94 3.35 -11.57
N ARG A 19 -1.67 3.02 -11.32
CA ARG A 19 -1.22 2.46 -10.04
C ARG A 19 -1.33 3.47 -8.89
N SER A 20 -1.06 4.76 -9.14
CA SER A 20 -1.22 5.82 -8.14
C SER A 20 -2.69 5.99 -7.73
N THR A 21 -3.63 5.92 -8.66
CA THR A 21 -5.06 5.96 -8.33
C THR A 21 -5.47 4.73 -7.53
N ALA A 22 -5.08 3.53 -7.97
CA ALA A 22 -5.32 2.29 -7.24
C ALA A 22 -4.71 2.31 -5.82
N TYR A 23 -3.57 2.99 -5.64
CA TYR A 23 -2.96 3.18 -4.32
C TYR A 23 -3.83 4.03 -3.40
N ASN A 24 -4.43 5.11 -3.90
CA ASN A 24 -5.32 5.95 -3.07
C ASN A 24 -6.55 5.16 -2.60
N GLU A 25 -7.08 4.27 -3.44
CA GLU A 25 -8.15 3.36 -3.07
C GLU A 25 -7.70 2.36 -1.99
N VAL A 26 -6.51 1.76 -2.16
CA VAL A 26 -5.93 0.89 -1.13
C VAL A 26 -5.73 1.66 0.17
N LEU A 27 -5.11 2.84 0.12
CA LEU A 27 -4.85 3.68 1.29
C LEU A 27 -6.14 4.03 2.03
N ALA A 28 -7.25 4.21 1.30
CA ALA A 28 -8.56 4.38 1.91
C ALA A 28 -8.95 3.13 2.71
N ASP A 29 -8.87 1.92 2.14
CA ASP A 29 -9.18 0.69 2.87
C ASP A 29 -8.33 0.53 4.15
N PHE A 30 -7.04 0.92 4.10
CA PHE A 30 -6.13 0.88 5.23
C PHE A 30 -6.30 2.03 6.25
N SER A 31 -7.20 2.98 6.01
CA SER A 31 -7.40 4.09 6.96
C SER A 31 -7.94 3.63 8.31
N VAL A 32 -8.47 2.41 8.39
CA VAL A 32 -8.86 1.74 9.64
C VAL A 32 -7.73 1.70 10.70
N PHE A 33 -6.46 1.78 10.29
CA PHE A 33 -5.31 1.77 11.21
C PHE A 33 -4.96 3.14 11.79
N PHE A 34 -5.24 4.24 11.08
CA PHE A 34 -4.78 5.58 11.47
C PHE A 34 -5.89 6.61 11.64
N GLU A 35 -7.11 6.31 11.20
CA GLU A 35 -8.28 7.19 11.29
C GLU A 35 -9.20 6.76 12.44
N GLN A 36 -9.16 7.50 13.55
CA GLN A 36 -9.90 7.17 14.78
C GLN A 36 -11.38 7.61 14.75
N ASN A 37 -11.72 8.58 13.89
CA ASN A 37 -13.06 9.18 13.81
C ASN A 37 -13.85 8.64 12.61
N MET A 38 -13.95 7.31 12.51
CA MET A 38 -14.67 6.64 11.43
C MET A 38 -16.04 6.17 11.90
N ASP A 39 -17.06 6.37 11.06
CA ASP A 39 -18.39 5.84 11.31
C ASP A 39 -18.37 4.30 11.28
N LYS A 40 -19.23 3.69 12.08
CA LYS A 40 -19.30 2.22 12.19
C LYS A 40 -19.59 1.55 10.84
N GLU A 41 -20.42 2.17 10.01
CA GLU A 41 -20.76 1.65 8.67
C GLU A 41 -19.57 1.74 7.69
N ASP A 42 -18.79 2.82 7.77
CA ASP A 42 -17.60 3.01 6.95
C ASP A 42 -16.48 2.04 7.38
N PHE A 43 -16.32 1.83 8.69
CA PHE A 43 -15.40 0.83 9.24
C PHE A 43 -15.70 -0.57 8.73
N GLU A 44 -16.97 -1.01 8.83
CA GLU A 44 -17.39 -2.32 8.35
C GLU A 44 -17.19 -2.49 6.83
N THR A 45 -17.35 -1.40 6.07
CA THR A 45 -17.13 -1.39 4.62
C THR A 45 -15.65 -1.58 4.29
N ARG A 46 -14.75 -0.82 4.93
CA ARG A 46 -13.30 -0.92 4.71
C ARG A 46 -12.74 -2.26 5.16
N VAL A 47 -13.19 -2.78 6.30
CA VAL A 47 -12.81 -4.11 6.77
C VAL A 47 -13.25 -5.18 5.77
N ARG A 48 -14.48 -5.11 5.24
CA ARG A 48 -14.95 -6.02 4.20
C ARG A 48 -14.11 -5.93 2.91
N ASN A 49 -13.70 -4.74 2.51
CA ASN A 49 -12.83 -4.54 1.35
C ASN A 49 -11.46 -5.20 1.56
N LEU A 50 -10.84 -5.00 2.72
CA LEU A 50 -9.57 -5.66 3.08
C LEU A 50 -9.71 -7.19 3.07
N MET A 51 -10.79 -7.71 3.67
CA MET A 51 -11.08 -9.14 3.69
C MET A 51 -11.27 -9.74 2.29
N THR A 52 -11.91 -9.00 1.39
CA THR A 52 -12.15 -9.46 0.01
C THR A 52 -10.87 -9.39 -0.82
N ARG A 53 -10.05 -8.35 -0.62
CA ARG A 53 -8.83 -8.10 -1.40
C ARG A 53 -7.66 -9.00 -1.00
N TYR A 54 -7.56 -9.37 0.28
CA TYR A 54 -6.45 -10.15 0.83
C TYR A 54 -6.91 -11.50 1.40
N SER A 55 -8.01 -12.05 0.90
CA SER A 55 -8.58 -13.32 1.36
C SER A 55 -7.65 -14.53 1.23
N GLU A 56 -6.66 -14.47 0.34
CA GLU A 56 -5.64 -15.50 0.16
C GLU A 56 -4.49 -15.37 1.17
N ASP A 57 -4.30 -14.17 1.75
CA ASP A 57 -3.20 -13.86 2.67
C ASP A 57 -3.63 -13.90 4.14
N ILE A 58 -4.93 -13.81 4.44
CA ILE A 58 -5.48 -13.73 5.80
C ILE A 58 -6.60 -14.72 6.06
N ASP A 59 -6.74 -15.11 7.32
CA ASP A 59 -7.92 -15.80 7.82
C ASP A 59 -9.09 -14.82 7.98
N VAL A 60 -9.98 -14.84 6.99
CA VAL A 60 -11.18 -13.98 6.88
C VAL A 60 -12.12 -14.17 8.07
N GLU A 61 -12.22 -15.36 8.66
CA GLU A 61 -13.16 -15.60 9.77
C GLU A 61 -12.70 -14.88 11.05
N ASN A 62 -11.39 -14.86 11.29
CA ASN A 62 -10.82 -14.34 12.53
C ASN A 62 -10.31 -12.90 12.41
N PHE A 63 -9.98 -12.42 11.21
CA PHE A 63 -9.38 -11.11 10.98
C PHE A 63 -10.18 -9.96 11.58
N LYS A 64 -11.52 -9.98 11.47
CA LYS A 64 -12.35 -8.88 11.93
C LYS A 64 -12.26 -8.67 13.44
N GLU A 65 -12.33 -9.75 14.21
CA GLU A 65 -12.27 -9.67 15.68
C GLU A 65 -10.84 -9.41 16.15
N GLU A 66 -9.85 -10.00 15.48
CA GLU A 66 -8.43 -9.73 15.71
C GLU A 66 -8.09 -8.25 15.51
N LEU A 67 -8.57 -7.65 14.41
CA LEU A 67 -8.37 -6.24 14.10
C LEU A 67 -9.01 -5.33 15.15
N LYS A 68 -10.24 -5.62 15.60
CA LYS A 68 -10.89 -4.82 16.65
C LYS A 68 -10.12 -4.85 17.96
N GLN A 69 -9.62 -6.02 18.36
CA GLN A 69 -8.82 -6.17 19.57
C GLN A 69 -7.50 -5.42 19.47
N PHE A 70 -6.83 -5.52 18.31
CA PHE A 70 -5.60 -4.81 18.05
C PHE A 70 -5.80 -3.28 18.06
N LEU A 71 -6.83 -2.78 17.38
CA LEU A 71 -7.13 -1.35 17.34
C LEU A 71 -7.39 -0.81 18.75
N LYS A 72 -8.17 -1.53 19.56
CA LYS A 72 -8.38 -1.17 20.97
C LYS A 72 -7.07 -1.04 21.74
N TYR A 73 -6.17 -2.02 21.60
CA TYR A 73 -4.84 -1.97 22.23
C TYR A 73 -4.02 -0.76 21.76
N THR A 74 -3.96 -0.52 20.44
CA THR A 74 -3.20 0.60 19.89
C THR A 74 -3.73 1.96 20.32
N TRP A 75 -5.06 2.10 20.47
CA TRP A 75 -5.67 3.33 20.96
C TRP A 75 -5.39 3.57 22.45
N GLU A 76 -5.37 2.51 23.27
CA GLU A 76 -4.97 2.58 24.68
C GLU A 76 -3.51 3.05 24.82
N GLU A 77 -2.61 2.52 23.98
CA GLU A 77 -1.20 2.88 23.95
C GLU A 77 -0.90 4.18 23.15
N LYS A 78 -1.93 4.81 22.57
CA LYS A 78 -1.84 6.02 21.71
C LYS A 78 -0.91 5.85 20.50
N ILE A 79 -0.79 4.63 19.99
CA ILE A 79 -0.03 4.32 18.79
C ILE A 79 -0.92 4.60 17.58
N THR A 80 -0.58 5.63 16.80
CA THR A 80 -1.31 6.00 15.58
C THR A 80 -0.54 5.72 14.30
N ASP A 81 0.78 5.50 14.43
CA ASP A 81 1.66 5.27 13.31
C ASP A 81 1.71 3.78 12.93
N PRO A 82 1.36 3.39 11.68
CA PRO A 82 1.34 1.99 11.25
C PRO A 82 2.69 1.27 11.35
N ARG A 83 3.81 1.99 11.34
CA ARG A 83 5.13 1.38 11.55
C ARG A 83 5.34 1.07 13.03
N LEU A 84 4.97 1.98 13.94
CA LEU A 84 5.01 1.69 15.38
C LEU A 84 4.06 0.55 15.76
N MET A 85 2.90 0.45 15.09
CA MET A 85 2.00 -0.69 15.23
C MET A 85 2.67 -2.01 14.83
N TYR A 86 3.40 -2.01 13.71
CA TYR A 86 4.15 -3.19 13.26
C TYR A 86 5.28 -3.56 14.22
N GLU A 87 6.03 -2.58 14.73
CA GLU A 87 7.09 -2.80 15.73
C GLU A 87 6.51 -3.41 17.03
N ALA A 88 5.36 -2.92 17.51
CA ALA A 88 4.67 -3.51 18.66
C ALA A 88 4.25 -4.98 18.44
N ILE A 89 3.87 -5.33 17.21
CA ILE A 89 3.58 -6.72 16.85
C ILE A 89 4.85 -7.58 16.91
N VAL A 90 5.93 -7.10 16.31
CA VAL A 90 7.20 -7.84 16.25
C VAL A 90 7.81 -8.06 17.63
N ASP A 91 7.70 -7.09 18.54
CA ASP A 91 8.33 -7.12 19.86
C ASP A 91 7.66 -8.08 20.87
N GLY A 92 6.45 -8.57 20.60
CA GLY A 92 5.83 -9.54 21.50
C GLY A 92 4.40 -9.99 21.18
N LEU A 93 3.72 -9.36 20.22
CA LEU A 93 2.32 -9.67 19.89
C LEU A 93 2.16 -10.49 18.61
N LYS A 94 3.27 -10.93 18.00
CA LYS A 94 3.30 -11.65 16.72
C LYS A 94 2.44 -12.92 16.71
N SER A 95 2.45 -13.69 17.80
CA SER A 95 1.63 -14.90 17.93
C SER A 95 0.15 -14.61 18.17
N THR A 96 -0.17 -13.40 18.62
CA THR A 96 -1.54 -13.00 19.01
C THR A 96 -2.30 -12.37 17.84
N PHE A 97 -1.60 -11.66 16.95
CA PHE A 97 -2.21 -10.94 15.84
C PHE A 97 -1.57 -11.25 14.46
N PRO A 98 -1.59 -12.50 13.99
CA PRO A 98 -0.92 -12.91 12.74
C PRO A 98 -1.56 -12.33 11.47
N ASN A 99 -2.88 -12.13 11.45
CA ASN A 99 -3.57 -11.57 10.28
C ASN A 99 -3.33 -10.06 10.19
N VAL A 100 -3.36 -9.38 11.34
CA VAL A 100 -3.04 -7.95 11.41
C VAL A 100 -1.57 -7.69 11.07
N GLU A 101 -0.63 -8.55 11.51
CA GLU A 101 0.77 -8.48 11.10
C GLU A 101 0.89 -8.51 9.57
N THR A 102 0.21 -9.46 8.93
CA THR A 102 0.26 -9.68 7.48
C THR A 102 -0.26 -8.45 6.73
N ILE A 103 -1.40 -7.92 7.14
CA ILE A 103 -2.00 -6.72 6.54
C ILE A 103 -1.11 -5.49 6.73
N LEU A 104 -0.58 -5.25 7.93
CA LEU A 104 0.35 -4.12 8.18
C LEU A 104 1.65 -4.27 7.37
N LYS A 105 2.16 -5.49 7.23
CA LYS A 105 3.34 -5.76 6.41
C LYS A 105 3.09 -5.47 4.94
N ILE A 106 1.95 -5.90 4.41
CA ILE A 106 1.52 -5.55 3.06
C ILE A 106 1.49 -4.02 2.92
N PHE A 107 0.77 -3.33 3.82
CA PHE A 107 0.69 -1.87 3.82
C PHE A 107 2.06 -1.18 3.75
N LEU A 108 2.99 -1.54 4.63
CA LEU A 108 4.32 -0.93 4.72
C LEU A 108 5.20 -1.21 3.48
N THR A 109 4.93 -2.29 2.74
CA THR A 109 5.67 -2.62 1.51
C THR A 109 5.16 -1.92 0.26
N ILE A 110 3.89 -1.47 0.23
CA ILE A 110 3.30 -0.83 -0.96
C ILE A 110 4.05 0.46 -1.37
N PRO A 111 4.35 1.42 -0.46
CA PRO A 111 5.10 2.63 -0.82
C PRO A 111 6.49 2.33 -1.38
N ILE A 112 7.16 1.30 -0.83
CA ILE A 112 8.53 0.91 -1.19
C ILE A 112 8.56 0.36 -2.63
N CYS A 113 7.58 -0.46 -3.00
CA CYS A 113 7.42 -0.99 -4.35
C CYS A 113 7.20 0.15 -5.37
N ASN A 114 6.39 1.16 -5.01
CA ASN A 114 6.11 2.27 -5.93
C ASN A 114 7.31 3.21 -6.10
N ALA A 115 7.98 3.60 -5.01
CA ALA A 115 9.17 4.48 -5.08
C ALA A 115 10.29 3.86 -5.95
N THR A 116 10.44 2.54 -5.90
CA THR A 116 11.38 1.78 -6.75
C THR A 116 10.95 1.82 -8.22
N GLY A 117 9.65 1.68 -8.50
CA GLY A 117 9.07 1.86 -9.82
C GLY A 117 9.35 3.25 -10.38
N GLU A 118 8.94 4.31 -9.67
CA GLU A 118 9.14 5.70 -10.08
C GLU A 118 10.61 6.05 -10.33
N ARG A 119 11.52 5.59 -9.47
CA ARG A 119 12.97 5.79 -9.64
C ARG A 119 13.49 5.12 -10.92
N SER A 120 13.05 3.89 -11.18
CA SER A 120 13.42 3.15 -12.39
C SER A 120 12.91 3.86 -13.65
N PHE A 121 11.70 4.39 -13.61
CA PHE A 121 11.11 5.15 -14.73
C PHE A 121 11.76 6.52 -14.94
N SER A 122 12.11 7.24 -13.88
CA SER A 122 12.83 8.51 -13.98
C SER A 122 14.18 8.32 -14.67
N THR A 123 14.86 7.21 -14.38
CA THR A 123 16.12 6.83 -15.05
C THR A 123 15.90 6.56 -16.53
N LEU A 124 14.88 5.77 -16.90
CA LEU A 124 14.50 5.53 -18.29
C LEU A 124 14.16 6.82 -19.05
N LYS A 125 13.40 7.73 -18.43
CA LYS A 125 13.06 9.04 -19.01
C LYS A 125 14.31 9.88 -19.30
N ARG A 126 15.30 9.87 -18.40
CA ARG A 126 16.60 10.54 -18.62
C ARG A 126 17.37 9.93 -19.79
N VAL A 127 17.45 8.60 -19.88
CA VAL A 127 18.11 7.90 -21.00
C VAL A 127 17.43 8.23 -22.33
N LYS A 128 16.09 8.25 -22.39
CA LYS A 128 15.33 8.67 -23.58
C LYS A 128 15.69 10.08 -24.02
N ASN A 129 15.71 11.04 -23.10
CA ASN A 129 16.02 12.43 -23.42
C ASN A 129 17.47 12.58 -23.93
N TYR A 130 18.41 11.87 -23.32
CA TYR A 130 19.81 11.87 -23.73
C TYR A 130 20.00 11.33 -25.16
N LEU A 131 19.38 10.20 -25.48
CA LEU A 131 19.44 9.60 -26.82
C LEU A 131 18.78 10.50 -27.87
N ARG A 132 17.66 11.14 -27.54
CA ARG A 132 16.98 12.07 -28.45
C ARG A 132 17.84 13.29 -28.76
N ASN A 133 18.46 13.88 -27.74
CA ASN A 133 19.36 15.03 -27.90
C ASN A 133 20.66 14.67 -28.65
N SER A 134 21.21 13.47 -28.45
CA SER A 134 22.42 13.03 -29.16
C SER A 134 22.18 12.71 -30.64
N LEU A 135 20.94 12.39 -31.03
CA LEU A 135 20.54 12.16 -32.43
C LEU A 135 20.10 13.45 -33.15
N SER A 136 20.02 14.59 -32.44
CA SER A 136 19.63 15.89 -33.00
C SER A 136 20.77 16.93 -33.01
N GLN A 137 22.03 16.47 -32.84
CA GLN A 137 23.23 17.14 -33.34
C GLN A 137 23.66 16.50 -34.66
#